data_AF-A0A7X8VMM4-F1
#
_entry.id   AF-A0A7X8VMM4-F1
#
_cell.length_a   1.000
_cell.length_b   1.000
_cell.length_c   1.000
_cell.angle_alpha   90.00
_cell.angle_beta   90.00
_cell.angle_gamma   90.00
#
_symmetry.space_group_name_H-M   'P 1'
#
loop_
_entity.id
_entity.type
_entity.pdbx_description
1 polymer ?
#
loop_
_entity_poly.entity_id
_entity_poly.type
_entity_poly.pdbx_seq_one_letter_code
_entity_poly.pdbx_strand_id
1 'polypeptide(L)'
;TPMLFMGEEYGATTPFAFFCSHTDEELNQLTSEGRKREFARLGWDPEVIPSPSDESTFEASKLDWDFTTEQEEILEGYRTLLRLRRELGMSQPDLMELEFDFGPDWIAMANGEALLVANFSDNAVEVPYGGELLYSFTSPEVQETSTMLDPHGFAILGR
;
A
#
# COMPACT_ATOMS: atom_id res chain seq x y z
N THR A 1 -10.06 5.13 -9.53
CA THR A 1 -8.80 4.69 -10.18
C THR A 1 -7.67 4.74 -9.17
N PRO A 2 -6.87 3.68 -8.99
CA PRO A 2 -5.72 3.68 -8.07
C PRO A 2 -4.54 4.46 -8.66
N MET A 3 -3.70 5.02 -7.79
CA MET A 3 -2.42 5.64 -8.12
C MET A 3 -1.39 5.08 -7.14
N LEU A 4 -0.29 4.54 -7.67
CA LEU A 4 0.81 4.02 -6.87
C LEU A 4 1.88 5.10 -6.71
N PHE A 5 2.54 5.12 -5.55
CA PHE A 5 3.77 5.88 -5.39
C PHE A 5 4.96 5.09 -5.93
N MET A 6 5.98 5.76 -6.47
CA MET A 6 7.15 5.05 -7.03
C MET A 6 7.88 4.27 -5.94
N GLY A 7 8.10 2.98 -6.16
CA GLY A 7 8.73 2.09 -5.18
C GLY A 7 7.75 1.35 -4.27
N GLU A 8 6.49 1.76 -4.22
CA GLU A 8 5.44 1.06 -3.47
C GLU A 8 5.27 -0.39 -3.96
N GLU A 9 5.41 -0.61 -5.26
CA GLU A 9 5.18 -1.88 -5.92
C GLU A 9 6.16 -2.99 -5.55
N TYR A 10 7.29 -2.67 -4.93
CA TYR A 10 8.26 -3.65 -4.44
C TYR A 10 8.60 -3.45 -2.96
N GLY A 11 7.89 -2.57 -2.25
CA GLY A 11 8.19 -2.26 -0.84
C GLY A 11 9.52 -1.52 -0.67
N ALA A 12 9.70 -0.42 -1.39
CA ALA A 12 10.86 0.46 -1.22
C ALA A 12 10.97 0.95 0.24
N THR A 13 12.17 0.83 0.80
CA THR A 13 12.50 1.29 2.16
C THR A 13 13.23 2.63 2.17
N THR A 14 13.57 3.15 0.98
CA THR A 14 14.16 4.48 0.81
C THR A 14 13.13 5.55 1.16
N PRO A 15 13.49 6.57 1.97
CA PRO A 15 12.57 7.65 2.28
C PRO A 15 12.26 8.46 1.02
N PHE A 16 11.12 9.15 0.97
CA PHE A 16 10.89 10.20 -0.02
C PHE A 16 10.75 11.55 0.69
N ALA A 17 11.87 12.26 0.82
CA ALA A 17 11.92 13.55 1.50
C ALA A 17 11.54 14.70 0.56
N PHE A 18 11.16 15.83 1.14
CA PHE A 18 11.11 17.09 0.40
C PHE A 18 12.53 17.64 0.26
N PHE A 19 13.00 17.84 -0.96
CA PHE A 19 14.30 18.44 -1.28
C PHE A 19 14.14 19.61 -2.27
N CYS A 20 15.06 20.56 -2.21
CA CYS A 20 15.11 21.73 -3.08
C CYS A 20 16.56 22.12 -3.39
N SER A 21 16.78 22.87 -4.47
CA SER A 21 18.10 23.39 -4.82
C SER A 21 17.94 24.84 -5.31
N HIS A 22 17.54 25.74 -4.40
CA HIS A 22 17.48 27.16 -4.75
C HIS A 22 18.90 27.70 -4.90
N THR A 23 19.11 28.57 -5.88
CA THR A 23 20.39 29.27 -6.06
C THR A 23 20.60 30.39 -5.04
N ASP A 24 19.55 30.77 -4.33
CA ASP A 24 19.53 31.80 -3.29
C ASP A 24 19.63 31.14 -1.90
N GLU A 25 20.66 31.49 -1.14
CA GLU A 25 20.92 30.95 0.20
C GLU A 25 19.84 31.34 1.22
N GLU A 26 19.30 32.56 1.16
CA GLU A 26 18.23 33.03 2.04
C GLU A 26 16.95 32.23 1.79
N LEU A 27 16.65 31.92 0.51
CA LEU A 27 15.50 31.10 0.16
C LEU A 27 15.64 29.65 0.63
N ASN A 28 16.84 29.07 0.57
CA ASN A 28 17.10 27.73 1.14
C ASN A 28 16.89 27.73 2.66
N GLN A 29 17.41 28.74 3.37
CA GLN A 29 17.23 28.87 4.82
C GLN A 29 15.75 29.00 5.18
N LEU A 30 15.01 29.91 4.53
CA LEU A 30 13.59 30.15 4.79
C LEU A 30 12.75 28.90 4.52
N THR A 31 13.07 28.15 3.47
CA THR A 31 12.42 26.87 3.14
C THR A 31 12.66 25.83 4.23
N SER A 32 13.92 25.67 4.67
CA SER A 32 14.29 24.73 5.74
C SER A 32 13.59 25.08 7.07
N GLU A 33 13.62 26.34 7.49
CA GLU A 33 12.94 26.81 8.71
C GLU A 33 11.42 26.69 8.61
N GLY A 34 10.84 26.91 7.42
CA GLY A 34 9.43 26.70 7.15
C GLY A 34 9.02 25.25 7.37
N ARG A 35 9.76 24.30 6.78
CA ARG A 35 9.49 22.85 6.90
C ARG A 35 9.67 22.36 8.33
N LYS A 36 10.75 22.76 9.01
CA LYS A 36 10.96 22.40 10.43
C LYS A 36 9.78 22.84 11.31
N ARG A 37 9.28 24.05 11.11
CA ARG A 37 8.09 24.55 11.84
C ARG A 37 6.81 23.79 11.52
N GLU A 38 6.60 23.40 10.27
CA GLU A 38 5.43 22.63 9.84
C GLU A 38 5.41 21.24 10.49
N PHE A 39 6.50 20.51 10.41
CA PHE A 39 6.62 19.17 10.99
C PHE A 39 6.65 19.17 12.52
N ALA A 40 7.24 20.19 13.15
CA ALA A 40 7.16 20.35 14.60
C ALA A 40 5.71 20.43 15.10
N ARG A 41 4.81 21.07 14.33
CA ARG A 41 3.37 21.11 14.64
C ARG A 41 2.70 19.75 14.52
N LEU A 42 3.28 18.84 13.73
CA LEU A 42 2.83 17.46 13.59
C LEU A 42 3.44 16.53 14.65
N GLY A 43 4.20 17.07 15.62
CA GLY A 43 4.80 16.31 16.73
C GLY A 43 6.15 15.67 16.40
N TRP A 44 6.77 16.02 15.27
CA TRP A 44 8.08 15.51 14.89
C TRP A 44 9.18 16.27 15.62
N ASP A 45 10.26 15.57 15.97
CA ASP A 45 11.47 16.21 16.48
C ASP A 45 12.13 17.04 15.37
N PRO A 46 12.26 18.37 15.52
CA PRO A 46 12.86 19.22 14.50
C PRO A 46 14.31 18.88 14.15
N GLU A 47 15.04 18.25 15.08
CA GLU A 47 16.46 17.91 14.90
C GLU A 47 16.66 16.71 13.97
N VAL A 48 15.65 15.85 13.81
CA VAL A 48 15.73 14.69 12.90
C VAL A 48 15.23 15.01 11.49
N ILE A 49 14.71 16.22 11.25
CA ILE A 49 14.20 16.64 9.94
C ILE A 49 15.39 16.98 9.03
N PRO A 50 15.61 16.22 7.94
CA PRO A 50 16.69 16.52 7.01
C PRO A 50 16.48 17.88 6.34
N SER A 51 17.56 18.63 6.13
CA SER A 51 17.48 19.92 5.45
C SER A 51 17.14 19.70 3.97
N PRO A 52 16.11 20.36 3.42
CA PRO A 52 15.72 20.17 2.02
C PRO A 52 16.81 20.54 1.01
N SER A 53 17.70 21.47 1.37
CA SER A 53 18.77 21.95 0.49
C SER A 53 20.04 21.10 0.52
N ASP A 54 20.13 20.13 1.43
CA ASP A 54 21.30 19.26 1.53
C ASP A 54 21.23 18.20 0.44
N GLU A 55 22.32 18.01 -0.31
CA GLU A 55 22.41 17.03 -1.39
C GLU A 55 22.10 15.60 -0.89
N SER A 56 22.49 15.28 0.35
CA SER A 56 22.20 14.00 0.99
C SER A 56 20.70 13.71 1.12
N THR A 57 19.84 14.73 1.26
CA THR A 57 18.38 14.56 1.32
C THR A 57 17.82 14.07 -0.01
N PHE A 58 18.34 14.61 -1.12
CA PHE A 58 17.99 14.14 -2.47
C PHE A 58 18.55 12.74 -2.73
N GLU A 59 19.83 12.51 -2.42
CA GLU A 59 20.48 11.22 -2.64
C GLU A 59 19.82 10.08 -1.85
N ALA A 60 19.45 10.33 -0.59
CA ALA A 60 18.71 9.37 0.23
C ALA A 60 17.29 9.08 -0.29
N SER A 61 16.74 9.96 -1.13
CA SER A 61 15.41 9.79 -1.74
C SER A 61 15.42 9.07 -3.08
N LYS A 62 16.60 8.63 -3.55
CA LYS A 62 16.70 7.81 -4.76
C LYS A 62 16.29 6.37 -4.46
N LEU A 63 15.47 5.81 -5.33
CA LEU A 63 15.08 4.41 -5.27
C LEU A 63 16.30 3.50 -5.41
N ASP A 64 16.37 2.51 -4.52
CA ASP A 64 17.27 1.36 -4.67
C ASP A 64 16.59 0.31 -5.55
N TRP A 65 17.34 -0.22 -6.50
CA TRP A 65 16.90 -1.19 -7.49
C TRP A 65 17.53 -2.57 -7.28
N ASP A 66 18.41 -2.72 -6.27
CA ASP A 66 18.92 -4.02 -5.84
C ASP A 66 17.91 -4.66 -4.89
N PHE A 67 17.05 -5.52 -5.44
CA PHE A 67 15.93 -6.09 -4.71
C PHE A 67 16.35 -7.27 -3.84
N THR A 68 15.86 -7.26 -2.60
CA THR A 68 15.85 -8.46 -1.76
C THR A 68 14.79 -9.45 -2.27
N THR A 69 14.88 -10.72 -1.87
CA THR A 69 13.88 -11.74 -2.21
C THR A 69 12.46 -11.34 -1.78
N GLU A 70 12.30 -10.71 -0.61
CA GLU A 70 11.01 -10.21 -0.14
C GLU A 70 10.43 -9.12 -1.06
N GLN A 71 11.27 -8.20 -1.53
CA GLN A 71 10.84 -7.15 -2.46
C GLN A 71 10.48 -7.72 -3.84
N GLU A 72 11.16 -8.77 -4.29
CA GLU A 72 10.80 -9.50 -5.51
C GLU A 72 9.42 -10.18 -5.37
N GLU A 73 9.11 -10.76 -4.21
CA GLU A 73 7.80 -11.36 -3.90
C GLU A 73 6.69 -10.31 -3.91
N ILE A 74 6.93 -9.14 -3.28
CA ILE A 74 5.99 -8.00 -3.31
C ILE A 74 5.74 -7.55 -4.75
N LEU A 75 6.79 -7.39 -5.54
CA LEU A 75 6.70 -6.98 -6.95
C LEU A 75 5.86 -7.95 -7.78
N GLU A 76 6.05 -9.25 -7.59
CA GLU A 76 5.22 -10.25 -8.28
C GLU A 76 3.77 -10.24 -7.82
N GLY A 77 3.53 -9.94 -6.54
CA GLY A 77 2.19 -9.72 -6.02
C GLY A 77 1.50 -8.53 -6.67
N TYR A 78 2.16 -7.37 -6.77
CA TYR A 78 1.63 -6.21 -7.49
C TYR A 78 1.30 -6.52 -8.96
N ARG A 79 2.19 -7.24 -9.66
CA ARG A 79 1.93 -7.67 -11.05
C ARG A 79 0.69 -8.56 -11.15
N THR A 80 0.55 -9.51 -10.23
CA THR A 80 -0.62 -10.39 -10.18
C THR A 80 -1.89 -9.60 -9.91
N LEU A 81 -1.90 -8.70 -8.92
CA LEU A 81 -3.05 -7.85 -8.61
C LEU A 81 -3.45 -6.94 -9.78
N LEU A 82 -2.49 -6.35 -10.50
CA LEU A 82 -2.77 -5.54 -11.69
C LEU A 82 -3.33 -6.36 -12.85
N ARG A 83 -2.87 -7.61 -13.01
CA ARG A 83 -3.44 -8.56 -13.99
C ARG A 83 -4.87 -8.91 -13.62
N LEU A 84 -5.12 -9.36 -12.39
CA LEU A 84 -6.47 -9.71 -11.90
C LEU A 84 -7.43 -8.53 -11.98
N ARG A 85 -6.98 -7.32 -11.64
CA ARG A 85 -7.79 -6.10 -11.77
C ARG A 85 -8.35 -5.90 -13.18
N ARG A 86 -7.58 -6.27 -14.21
CA ARG A 86 -7.98 -6.17 -15.62
C ARG A 86 -8.86 -7.35 -16.03
N GLU A 87 -8.49 -8.56 -15.64
CA GLU A 87 -9.16 -9.80 -16.06
C GLU A 87 -10.55 -9.97 -15.42
N LEU A 88 -10.70 -9.58 -14.15
CA LEU A 88 -11.93 -9.79 -13.37
C LEU A 88 -12.88 -8.58 -13.38
N GLY A 89 -12.61 -7.57 -14.22
CA GLY A 89 -13.48 -6.39 -14.33
C GLY A 89 -13.48 -5.46 -13.11
N MET A 90 -12.47 -5.53 -12.23
CA MET A 90 -12.40 -4.68 -11.01
C MET A 90 -12.12 -3.19 -11.29
N SER A 91 -11.97 -2.81 -12.56
CA SER A 91 -11.73 -1.43 -13.01
C SER A 91 -12.98 -0.75 -13.58
N GLN A 92 -14.15 -1.07 -13.04
CA GLN A 92 -15.41 -0.43 -13.40
C GLN A 92 -15.37 1.10 -13.14
N PRO A 93 -15.98 1.92 -14.01
CA PRO A 93 -15.92 3.39 -13.95
C PRO A 93 -16.79 3.99 -12.83
N ASP A 94 -17.80 3.27 -12.37
CA ASP A 94 -18.64 3.64 -11.25
C ASP A 94 -18.73 2.51 -10.21
N LEU A 95 -19.22 2.84 -9.02
CA LEU A 95 -19.31 1.93 -7.88
C LEU A 95 -20.75 1.46 -7.62
N MET A 96 -21.65 1.60 -8.60
CA MET A 96 -23.08 1.30 -8.41
C MET A 96 -23.33 -0.19 -8.15
N GLU A 97 -22.45 -1.05 -8.66
CA GLU A 97 -22.49 -2.51 -8.49
C GLU A 97 -21.54 -3.01 -7.40
N LEU A 98 -20.89 -2.10 -6.66
CA LEU A 98 -20.00 -2.48 -5.56
C LEU A 98 -20.84 -3.03 -4.41
N GLU A 99 -20.67 -4.31 -4.11
CA GLU A 99 -21.21 -4.93 -2.92
C GLU A 99 -20.18 -4.87 -1.79
N PHE A 100 -20.63 -4.59 -0.58
CA PHE A 100 -19.77 -4.58 0.60
C PHE A 100 -20.48 -5.24 1.79
N ASP A 101 -19.70 -5.94 2.61
CA ASP A 101 -20.09 -6.46 3.92
C ASP A 101 -18.91 -6.35 4.87
N PHE A 102 -19.14 -6.40 6.17
CA PHE A 102 -18.08 -6.32 7.16
C PHE A 102 -18.47 -6.97 8.49
N GLY A 103 -17.47 -7.51 9.17
CA GLY A 103 -17.53 -7.91 10.57
C GLY A 103 -16.76 -6.95 11.46
N PRO A 104 -16.52 -7.32 12.73
CA PRO A 104 -15.72 -6.53 13.66
C PRO A 104 -14.28 -6.29 13.17
N ASP A 105 -13.70 -7.30 12.53
CA ASP A 105 -12.26 -7.36 12.19
C ASP A 105 -12.00 -7.66 10.71
N TRP A 106 -13.04 -7.78 9.89
CA TRP A 106 -12.92 -8.15 8.48
C TRP A 106 -13.85 -7.33 7.58
N ILE A 107 -13.46 -7.17 6.33
CA ILE A 107 -14.32 -6.61 5.27
C ILE A 107 -14.43 -7.58 4.10
N ALA A 108 -15.53 -7.47 3.37
CA ALA A 108 -15.74 -8.10 2.08
C ALA A 108 -16.16 -7.02 1.07
N MET A 109 -15.57 -7.06 -0.12
CA MET A 109 -15.93 -6.17 -1.22
C MET A 109 -15.97 -6.96 -2.51
N ALA A 110 -17.09 -6.91 -3.22
CA ALA A 110 -17.22 -7.58 -4.51
C ALA A 110 -17.47 -6.58 -5.62
N ASN A 111 -16.77 -6.77 -6.73
CA ASN A 111 -16.92 -5.97 -7.94
C ASN A 111 -16.51 -6.79 -9.15
N GLY A 112 -17.35 -6.84 -10.18
CA GLY A 112 -17.16 -7.75 -11.32
C GLY A 112 -17.21 -9.22 -10.89
N GLU A 113 -16.24 -10.00 -11.34
CA GLU A 113 -16.16 -11.45 -11.08
C GLU A 113 -15.30 -11.79 -9.84
N ALA A 114 -14.90 -10.76 -9.07
CA ALA A 114 -14.02 -10.91 -7.92
C ALA A 114 -14.72 -10.55 -6.60
N LEU A 115 -14.39 -11.29 -5.55
CA LEU A 115 -14.69 -10.99 -4.15
C LEU A 115 -13.38 -10.87 -3.37
N LEU A 116 -13.10 -9.69 -2.82
CA LEU A 116 -12.02 -9.47 -1.87
C LEU A 116 -12.55 -9.67 -0.45
N VAL A 117 -11.90 -10.51 0.35
CA VAL A 117 -12.08 -10.58 1.80
C VAL A 117 -10.75 -10.27 2.49
N ALA A 118 -10.77 -9.44 3.54
CA ALA A 118 -9.56 -9.02 4.24
C ALA A 118 -9.77 -8.94 5.76
N ASN A 119 -8.76 -9.39 6.51
CA ASN A 119 -8.67 -9.35 7.96
C ASN A 119 -7.76 -8.21 8.40
N PHE A 120 -8.20 -7.40 9.36
CA PHE A 120 -7.47 -6.25 9.90
C PHE A 120 -7.02 -6.45 11.36
N SER A 121 -7.20 -7.65 11.90
CA SER A 121 -6.81 -7.97 13.27
C SER A 121 -5.51 -8.78 13.35
N ASP A 122 -4.96 -8.83 14.56
CA ASP A 122 -3.80 -9.65 14.91
C ASP A 122 -4.15 -11.15 15.12
N ASN A 123 -5.41 -11.55 14.90
CA ASN A 123 -5.87 -12.91 15.09
C ASN A 123 -6.38 -13.49 13.77
N ALA A 124 -6.38 -14.82 13.63
CA ALA A 124 -7.05 -15.47 12.52
C ALA A 124 -8.56 -15.24 12.60
N VAL A 125 -9.20 -15.00 11.45
CA VAL A 125 -10.62 -14.67 11.35
C VAL A 125 -11.27 -15.53 10.27
N GLU A 126 -12.37 -16.18 10.64
CA GLU A 126 -13.23 -16.86 9.68
C GLU A 126 -14.23 -15.85 9.08
N VAL A 127 -14.19 -15.71 7.76
CA VAL A 127 -15.07 -14.85 6.99
C VAL A 127 -16.13 -15.70 6.28
N PRO A 128 -17.43 -15.31 6.26
CA PRO A 128 -18.52 -16.12 5.72
C PRO A 128 -18.60 -16.08 4.17
N TYR A 129 -17.47 -16.20 3.50
CA TYR A 129 -17.37 -16.29 2.04
C TYR A 129 -16.39 -17.39 1.64
N GLY A 130 -16.85 -18.31 0.80
CA GLY A 130 -16.04 -19.34 0.15
C GLY A 130 -15.97 -19.12 -1.37
N GLY A 131 -15.20 -19.95 -2.06
CA GLY A 131 -15.06 -19.87 -3.52
C GLY A 131 -13.76 -20.45 -4.03
N GLU A 132 -13.42 -20.14 -5.29
CA GLU A 132 -12.10 -20.43 -5.84
C GLU A 132 -11.10 -19.37 -5.36
N LEU A 133 -10.02 -19.78 -4.71
CA LEU A 133 -8.92 -18.88 -4.36
C LEU A 133 -8.17 -18.46 -5.62
N LEU A 134 -8.30 -17.19 -6.02
CA LEU A 134 -7.56 -16.62 -7.15
C LEU A 134 -6.19 -16.09 -6.71
N TYR A 135 -6.13 -15.43 -5.55
CA TYR A 135 -4.87 -14.89 -5.03
C TYR A 135 -4.91 -14.55 -3.54
N SER A 136 -3.79 -14.76 -2.85
CA SER A 136 -3.46 -14.26 -1.52
C SER A 136 -1.94 -14.15 -1.41
N PHE A 137 -1.44 -13.27 -0.53
CA PHE A 137 -0.02 -13.28 -0.13
C PHE A 137 0.27 -14.37 0.91
N THR A 138 -0.73 -14.81 1.67
CA THR A 138 -0.61 -15.90 2.64
C THR A 138 -1.26 -17.18 2.10
N SER A 139 -1.55 -18.15 2.97
CA SER A 139 -2.16 -19.43 2.58
C SER A 139 -3.49 -19.63 3.32
N PRO A 140 -4.54 -18.84 2.99
CA PRO A 140 -5.82 -18.94 3.68
C PRO A 140 -6.49 -20.29 3.41
N GLU A 141 -7.20 -20.81 4.41
CA GLU A 141 -8.00 -22.04 4.23
C GLU A 141 -9.37 -21.67 3.67
N VAL A 142 -9.54 -21.85 2.36
CA VAL A 142 -10.80 -21.58 1.65
C VAL A 142 -11.66 -22.84 1.62
N GLN A 143 -12.89 -22.71 2.12
CA GLN A 143 -13.93 -23.74 2.10
C GLN A 143 -15.05 -23.33 1.12
N GLU A 144 -16.10 -24.14 1.02
CA GLU A 144 -17.24 -23.87 0.14
C GLU A 144 -18.03 -22.61 0.54
N THR A 145 -18.10 -22.32 1.85
CA THR A 145 -18.94 -21.22 2.39
C THR A 145 -18.20 -20.27 3.32
N SER A 146 -16.95 -20.56 3.65
CA SER A 146 -16.13 -19.71 4.51
C SER A 146 -14.67 -19.71 4.10
N THR A 147 -13.93 -18.71 4.55
CA THR A 147 -12.49 -18.61 4.37
C THR A 147 -11.86 -18.24 5.70
N MET A 148 -10.89 -19.04 6.16
CA MET A 148 -10.04 -18.67 7.29
C MET A 148 -8.89 -17.80 6.80
N LEU A 149 -8.84 -16.56 7.27
CA LEU A 149 -7.77 -15.61 6.96
C LEU A 149 -6.76 -15.55 8.10
N ASP A 150 -5.48 -15.54 7.74
CA ASP A 150 -4.38 -15.22 8.66
C ASP A 150 -4.51 -13.79 9.21
N PRO A 151 -3.84 -13.44 10.34
CA PRO A 151 -3.69 -12.06 10.79
C PRO A 151 -3.20 -11.14 9.68
N HIS A 152 -3.86 -9.99 9.50
CA HIS A 152 -3.57 -9.03 8.41
C HIS A 152 -3.60 -9.62 6.98
N GLY A 153 -4.20 -10.81 6.80
CA GLY A 153 -4.29 -11.52 5.54
C GLY A 153 -5.52 -11.11 4.71
N PHE A 154 -5.49 -11.45 3.42
CA PHE A 154 -6.65 -11.30 2.53
C PHE A 154 -6.74 -12.46 1.55
N ALA A 155 -7.90 -12.63 0.91
CA ALA A 155 -8.09 -13.52 -0.22
C ALA A 155 -8.90 -12.81 -1.31
N ILE A 156 -8.49 -13.00 -2.56
CA ILE A 156 -9.31 -12.71 -3.75
C ILE A 156 -9.94 -14.04 -4.18
N LEU A 157 -11.26 -14.10 -4.13
CA LEU A 157 -12.07 -15.24 -4.48
C LEU A 157 -12.78 -14.99 -5.82
N GLY A 158 -12.93 -16.04 -6.63
CA GLY A 158 -13.79 -16.03 -7.82
C GLY A 158 -15.27 -16.12 -7.43
N ARG A 159 -16.11 -15.35 -8.14
CA ARG A 159 -17.58 -15.39 -8.02
C ARG A 159 -18.23 -16.32 -9.02
#